data_AF-A0A1W4X4M9-F1
#
_entry.id   AF-A0A1W4X4M9-F1
#
_cell.length_a   1.000
_cell.length_b   1.000
_cell.length_c   1.000
_cell.angle_alpha   90.00
_cell.angle_beta   90.00
_cell.angle_gamma   90.00
#
_symmetry.space_group_name_H-M   'P 1'
#
loop_
_entity.id
_entity.type
_entity.pdbx_description
1 polymer ?
#
loop_
_entity_poly.entity_id
_entity_poly.type
_entity_poly.pdbx_seq_one_letter_code
_entity_poly.pdbx_strand_id
1 'polypeptide(L)'
;MMGGNEKIPLLLKEFDVDNDENNGFILLGRTIPEEMILEILSYVDPKEILKLGLVCKNWYNITRSHLFWVNVSEKHNRIIHKQLPWYLFYCLFAMNYFDTNLIKNGNGESQFEHWNIIANGGDGFRVEERPCGSNLLPVNVPEFNGHTSCFATSFSACIKEQVIELKSKLFLYVLNEYKPHIHASEWVTCRGDCGSTYWMRLILLNEKDENLAEADKSFEREQWSEPRWTKISVSLTDYPKGVRKINFMHEGKDKQFWKGYYGSKMAGAVVRIDFDSIQPIDKTDK
;
A
#
# COMPACT_ATOMS: atom_id res chain seq x y z
N MET A 1 -1.31 -7.73 80.74
CA MET A 1 -0.80 -6.76 79.75
C MET A 1 -0.23 -7.58 78.60
N MET A 2 -0.93 -7.58 77.47
CA MET A 2 -0.47 -6.99 76.19
C MET A 2 0.70 -7.79 75.59
N GLY A 3 0.67 -8.34 74.39
CA GLY A 3 -0.20 -8.32 73.21
C GLY A 3 0.46 -9.32 72.24
N GLY A 4 -0.27 -10.05 71.41
CA GLY A 4 -0.70 -9.54 70.11
C GLY A 4 -0.42 -10.66 69.12
N ASN A 5 -1.50 -11.32 68.71
CA ASN A 5 -1.53 -12.39 67.74
C ASN A 5 -1.75 -11.72 66.38
N GLU A 6 -0.71 -11.48 65.60
CA GLU A 6 -0.86 -10.96 64.23
C GLU A 6 -0.01 -11.80 63.27
N LYS A 7 -0.62 -12.89 62.81
CA LYS A 7 -0.37 -13.39 61.46
C LYS A 7 -0.74 -12.25 60.51
N ILE A 8 0.23 -11.64 59.86
CA ILE A 8 0.00 -10.73 58.74
C ILE A 8 -0.62 -11.56 57.61
N PRO A 9 -1.90 -11.38 57.26
CA PRO A 9 -2.42 -11.91 56.01
C PRO A 9 -2.03 -10.91 54.94
N LEU A 10 -0.91 -11.16 54.24
CA LEU A 10 -0.72 -10.54 52.94
C LEU A 10 -1.74 -11.17 52.02
N LEU A 11 -2.94 -10.57 51.99
CA LEU A 11 -3.89 -10.66 50.92
C LEU A 11 -3.16 -10.25 49.63
N LEU A 12 -2.56 -11.23 48.96
CA LEU A 12 -2.73 -11.32 47.53
C LEU A 12 -4.23 -11.49 47.34
N LYS A 13 -4.94 -10.37 47.14
CA LYS A 13 -6.16 -10.43 46.34
C LYS A 13 -5.70 -11.00 45.01
N GLU A 14 -5.90 -12.30 44.84
CA GLU A 14 -6.08 -12.87 43.53
C GLU A 14 -7.03 -11.91 42.82
N PHE A 15 -6.56 -11.27 41.76
CA PHE A 15 -7.47 -10.63 40.83
C PHE A 15 -8.30 -11.79 40.29
N ASP A 16 -9.44 -12.02 40.94
CA ASP A 16 -10.49 -12.84 40.39
C ASP A 16 -10.82 -12.14 39.08
N VAL A 17 -10.37 -12.74 37.97
CA VAL A 17 -10.81 -12.34 36.65
C VAL A 17 -12.24 -12.84 36.61
N ASP A 18 -13.12 -12.10 37.28
CA ASP A 18 -14.54 -12.38 37.35
C ASP A 18 -14.95 -12.70 35.91
N ASN A 19 -15.49 -13.90 35.73
CA ASN A 19 -16.19 -14.31 34.53
C ASN A 19 -17.52 -13.54 34.46
N ASP A 20 -17.45 -12.22 34.65
CA ASP A 20 -18.56 -11.31 34.49
C ASP A 20 -18.82 -11.21 32.99
N GLU A 21 -19.77 -12.00 32.53
CA GLU A 21 -20.26 -12.02 31.16
C GLU A 21 -20.68 -10.62 30.69
N ASN A 22 -20.99 -9.70 31.62
CA ASN A 22 -21.38 -8.33 31.33
C ASN A 22 -20.21 -7.33 31.27
N ASN A 23 -18.97 -7.77 31.55
CA ASN A 23 -17.81 -6.89 31.53
C ASN A 23 -17.59 -6.27 30.13
N GLY A 24 -17.57 -4.94 30.04
CA GLY A 24 -17.50 -4.20 28.77
C GLY A 24 -18.85 -3.87 28.14
N PHE A 25 -19.96 -4.37 28.70
CA PHE A 25 -21.32 -3.94 28.34
C PHE A 25 -21.89 -2.89 29.31
N ILE A 26 -21.27 -2.68 30.46
CA ILE A 26 -21.73 -1.69 31.44
C ILE A 26 -21.03 -0.34 31.19
N LEU A 27 -21.77 0.66 30.74
CA LEU A 27 -21.30 2.04 30.60
C LEU A 27 -22.14 2.96 31.49
N LEU A 28 -21.47 3.79 32.30
CA LEU A 28 -22.13 4.72 33.24
C LEU A 28 -23.18 4.04 34.15
N GLY A 29 -22.88 2.82 34.59
CA GLY A 29 -23.76 2.03 35.46
C GLY A 29 -24.99 1.43 34.79
N ARG A 30 -25.06 1.44 33.44
CA ARG A 30 -26.15 0.82 32.67
C ARG A 30 -25.62 -0.26 31.75
N THR A 31 -26.33 -1.37 31.66
CA THR A 31 -26.06 -2.41 30.66
C THR A 31 -26.49 -1.93 29.28
N ILE A 32 -25.55 -1.96 28.35
CA ILE A 32 -25.70 -1.55 26.96
C ILE A 32 -25.71 -2.82 26.09
N PRO A 33 -26.67 -2.97 25.15
CA PRO A 33 -26.68 -4.08 24.22
C PRO A 33 -25.38 -4.18 23.40
N GLU A 34 -25.00 -5.39 22.99
CA GLU A 34 -23.78 -5.63 22.23
C GLU A 34 -23.74 -4.81 20.92
N GLU A 35 -24.87 -4.69 20.23
CA GLU A 35 -25.00 -3.94 18.98
C GLU A 35 -24.66 -2.46 19.17
N MET A 36 -25.04 -1.90 20.32
CA MET A 36 -24.75 -0.51 20.67
C MET A 36 -23.28 -0.34 21.05
N ILE A 37 -22.66 -1.30 21.74
CA ILE A 37 -21.21 -1.28 22.00
C ILE A 37 -20.44 -1.38 20.68
N LEU A 38 -20.82 -2.31 19.80
CA LEU A 38 -20.25 -2.47 18.47
C LEU A 38 -20.29 -1.15 17.68
N GLU A 39 -21.44 -0.47 17.67
CA GLU A 39 -21.64 0.84 17.04
C GLU A 39 -20.76 1.93 17.64
N ILE A 40 -20.67 2.00 18.97
CA ILE A 40 -19.82 2.96 19.66
C ILE A 40 -18.34 2.74 19.31
N LEU A 41 -17.88 1.49 19.39
CA LEU A 41 -16.48 1.15 19.15
C LEU A 41 -16.08 1.34 17.67
N SER A 42 -17.01 1.24 16.72
CA SER A 42 -16.70 1.41 15.29
C SER A 42 -16.44 2.88 14.89
N TYR A 43 -16.66 3.84 15.79
CA TYR A 43 -16.22 5.23 15.62
C TYR A 43 -14.75 5.48 15.98
N VAL A 44 -14.06 4.51 16.59
CA VAL A 44 -12.64 4.63 16.93
C VAL A 44 -11.78 4.47 15.67
N ASP A 45 -10.67 5.22 15.58
CA ASP A 45 -9.71 5.09 14.47
C ASP A 45 -9.32 3.61 14.29
N PRO A 46 -9.40 3.06 13.06
CA PRO A 46 -9.02 1.67 12.75
C PRO A 46 -7.68 1.22 13.31
N LYS A 47 -6.70 2.11 13.42
CA LYS A 47 -5.36 1.83 13.98
C LYS A 47 -5.40 1.50 15.47
N GLU A 48 -6.37 2.04 16.19
CA GLU A 48 -6.52 1.91 17.63
C GLU A 48 -7.46 0.77 18.03
N ILE A 49 -8.26 0.24 17.09
CA ILE A 49 -9.28 -0.79 17.34
C ILE A 49 -8.73 -2.02 18.07
N LEU A 50 -7.55 -2.52 17.70
CA LEU A 50 -7.00 -3.72 18.36
C LEU A 50 -6.61 -3.50 19.82
N LYS A 51 -6.35 -2.24 20.22
CA LYS A 51 -6.05 -1.89 21.62
C LYS A 51 -7.30 -1.94 22.48
N LEU A 52 -8.49 -1.73 21.91
CA LEU A 52 -9.78 -1.88 22.61
C LEU A 52 -9.98 -3.31 23.12
N GLY A 53 -9.43 -4.30 22.41
CA GLY A 53 -9.43 -5.69 22.86
C GLY A 53 -8.62 -5.97 24.12
N LEU A 54 -7.83 -5.00 24.61
CA LEU A 54 -7.11 -5.12 25.89
C LEU A 54 -7.98 -4.71 27.10
N VAL A 55 -9.16 -4.13 26.86
CA VAL A 55 -10.08 -3.69 27.93
C VAL A 55 -10.76 -4.87 28.59
N CYS A 56 -11.39 -5.74 27.81
CA CYS A 56 -12.03 -6.96 28.30
C CYS A 56 -12.20 -8.00 27.18
N LYS A 57 -12.58 -9.24 27.57
CA LYS A 57 -12.85 -10.35 26.63
C LYS A 57 -13.97 -10.02 25.63
N ASN A 58 -15.02 -9.31 26.05
CA ASN A 58 -16.13 -8.96 25.16
C ASN A 58 -15.69 -7.99 24.06
N TRP A 59 -14.94 -6.94 24.40
CA TRP A 59 -14.40 -6.01 23.39
C TRP A 59 -13.37 -6.69 22.49
N TYR A 60 -12.58 -7.62 23.02
CA TYR A 60 -11.68 -8.44 22.22
C TYR A 60 -12.43 -9.23 21.14
N ASN A 61 -13.56 -9.84 21.49
CA ASN A 61 -14.40 -10.61 20.57
C ASN A 61 -15.10 -9.70 19.54
N ILE A 62 -15.71 -8.59 19.99
CA ILE A 62 -16.41 -7.63 19.12
C ILE A 62 -15.47 -7.10 18.05
N THR A 63 -14.28 -6.62 18.44
CA THR A 63 -13.28 -6.06 17.50
C THR A 63 -12.70 -7.06 16.51
N ARG A 64 -12.96 -8.36 16.70
CA ARG A 64 -12.56 -9.47 15.82
C ARG A 64 -13.74 -10.15 15.14
N SER A 65 -14.94 -9.60 15.27
CA SER A 65 -16.13 -10.08 14.59
C SER A 65 -16.21 -9.51 13.17
N HIS A 66 -16.82 -10.26 12.25
CA HIS A 66 -17.08 -9.78 10.89
C HIS A 66 -18.01 -8.55 10.90
N LEU A 67 -19.10 -8.61 11.69
CA LEU A 67 -20.11 -7.57 11.75
C LEU A 67 -19.55 -6.21 12.18
N PHE A 68 -18.65 -6.20 13.16
CA PHE A 68 -17.98 -4.98 13.60
C PHE A 68 -17.22 -4.30 12.44
N TRP A 69 -16.49 -5.07 11.64
CA TRP A 69 -15.72 -4.52 10.54
C TRP A 69 -16.56 -4.13 9.33
N VAL A 70 -17.72 -4.77 9.12
CA VAL A 70 -18.72 -4.29 8.16
C VAL A 70 -19.18 -2.88 8.56
N ASN A 71 -19.51 -2.66 9.82
CA ASN A 71 -19.90 -1.34 10.32
C ASN A 71 -18.77 -0.29 10.17
N VAL A 72 -17.53 -0.65 10.53
CA VAL A 72 -16.36 0.22 10.27
C VAL A 72 -16.24 0.56 8.79
N SER A 73 -16.46 -0.40 7.89
CA SER A 73 -16.36 -0.18 6.44
C SER A 73 -17.42 0.78 5.91
N GLU A 74 -18.66 0.68 6.39
CA GLU A 74 -19.77 1.58 6.04
C GLU A 74 -19.49 3.02 6.48
N LYS A 75 -18.94 3.22 7.69
CA LYS A 75 -18.53 4.55 8.19
C LYS A 75 -17.43 5.20 7.35
N HIS A 76 -16.62 4.40 6.68
CA HIS A 76 -15.60 4.86 5.73
C HIS A 76 -16.11 4.92 4.29
N ASN A 77 -17.44 4.86 4.07
CA ASN A 77 -18.09 4.87 2.76
C ASN A 77 -17.62 3.75 1.81
N ARG A 78 -17.22 2.60 2.36
CA ARG A 78 -16.80 1.44 1.58
C ARG A 78 -17.60 0.21 1.96
N ILE A 79 -18.57 -0.14 1.12
CA ILE A 79 -19.40 -1.32 1.32
C ILE A 79 -18.65 -2.57 0.83
N ILE A 80 -18.49 -3.55 1.71
CA ILE A 80 -17.82 -4.83 1.39
C ILE A 80 -18.83 -5.96 1.54
N HIS A 81 -19.26 -6.53 0.40
CA HIS A 81 -20.23 -7.63 0.37
C HIS A 81 -19.64 -9.01 0.66
N LYS A 82 -18.32 -9.12 0.75
CA LYS A 82 -17.61 -10.40 0.92
C LYS A 82 -17.52 -10.77 2.39
N GLN A 83 -17.78 -12.04 2.71
CA GLN A 83 -17.52 -12.58 4.04
C GLN A 83 -16.03 -12.84 4.25
N LEU A 84 -15.35 -11.83 4.80
CA LEU A 84 -13.92 -11.84 5.03
C LEU A 84 -13.60 -11.88 6.54
N PRO A 85 -12.47 -12.46 6.95
CA PRO A 85 -11.99 -12.35 8.32
C PRO A 85 -11.62 -10.92 8.69
N TRP A 86 -11.81 -10.58 9.97
CA TRP A 86 -11.59 -9.25 10.53
C TRP A 86 -10.23 -8.63 10.18
N TYR A 87 -9.18 -9.45 10.09
CA TYR A 87 -7.82 -8.95 9.87
C TYR A 87 -7.60 -8.39 8.46
N LEU A 88 -8.41 -8.80 7.47
CA LEU A 88 -8.36 -8.20 6.13
C LEU A 88 -8.89 -6.78 6.17
N PHE A 89 -10.00 -6.55 6.88
CA PHE A 89 -10.53 -5.21 7.11
C PHE A 89 -9.55 -4.36 7.93
N TYR A 90 -8.92 -4.92 8.95
CA TYR A 90 -7.85 -4.23 9.68
C TYR A 90 -6.70 -3.83 8.74
N CYS A 91 -6.23 -4.73 7.87
CA CYS A 91 -5.20 -4.40 6.88
C CYS A 91 -5.65 -3.29 5.92
N LEU A 92 -6.91 -3.30 5.52
CA LEU A 92 -7.49 -2.29 4.63
C LEU A 92 -7.54 -0.91 5.29
N PHE A 93 -8.10 -0.80 6.48
CA PHE A 93 -8.40 0.49 7.10
C PHE A 93 -7.29 1.02 8.02
N ALA A 94 -6.45 0.15 8.59
CA ALA A 94 -5.46 0.56 9.59
C ALA A 94 -4.01 0.60 9.05
N MET A 95 -3.68 -0.23 8.05
CA MET A 95 -2.29 -0.53 7.71
C MET A 95 -1.75 0.20 6.47
N ASN A 96 -2.59 0.92 5.73
CA ASN A 96 -2.20 1.69 4.54
C ASN A 96 -1.42 0.89 3.50
N TYR A 97 -1.74 -0.40 3.31
CA TYR A 97 -1.14 -1.23 2.26
C TYR A 97 -2.06 -1.43 1.05
N PHE A 98 -3.36 -1.50 1.29
CA PHE A 98 -4.35 -1.67 0.23
C PHE A 98 -4.76 -0.33 -0.37
N ASP A 99 -5.00 -0.33 -1.68
CA ASP A 99 -5.61 0.76 -2.46
C ASP A 99 -4.96 2.14 -2.29
N THR A 100 -3.71 2.15 -1.85
CA THR A 100 -2.88 3.33 -1.67
C THR A 100 -1.68 3.24 -2.60
N ASN A 101 -1.15 4.39 -3.01
CA ASN A 101 0.09 4.43 -3.77
C ASN A 101 1.27 4.18 -2.82
N LEU A 102 2.00 3.10 -3.03
CA LEU A 102 3.20 2.73 -2.29
C LEU A 102 4.47 3.41 -2.83
N ILE A 103 4.41 3.99 -4.03
CA ILE A 103 5.50 4.79 -4.59
C ILE A 103 5.53 6.17 -3.96
N LYS A 104 6.72 6.59 -3.55
CA LYS A 104 7.02 7.95 -3.10
C LYS A 104 7.67 8.76 -4.20
N ASN A 105 7.37 10.07 -4.23
CA ASN A 105 7.96 11.03 -5.18
C ASN A 105 7.79 10.57 -6.64
N GLY A 106 6.57 10.17 -6.99
CA GLY A 106 6.24 9.62 -8.32
C GLY A 106 6.31 10.63 -9.45
N ASN A 107 6.35 11.95 -9.16
CA ASN A 107 6.43 13.03 -10.14
C ASN A 107 7.78 13.76 -10.13
N GLY A 108 8.70 13.38 -9.25
CA GLY A 108 10.00 14.04 -9.11
C GLY A 108 9.94 15.42 -8.45
N GLU A 109 8.83 15.76 -7.79
CA GLU A 109 8.65 17.03 -7.08
C GLU A 109 9.72 17.25 -6.00
N SER A 110 10.23 16.17 -5.42
CA SER A 110 11.37 16.15 -4.48
C SER A 110 12.66 15.66 -5.15
N GLN A 111 12.90 16.04 -6.40
CA GLN A 111 14.05 15.58 -7.19
C GLN A 111 14.11 14.04 -7.24
N PHE A 112 15.22 13.43 -6.81
CA PHE A 112 15.41 11.98 -6.79
C PHE A 112 15.20 11.34 -5.42
N GLU A 113 14.58 12.06 -4.46
CA GLU A 113 14.30 11.49 -3.14
C GLU A 113 13.49 10.18 -3.27
N HIS A 114 13.87 9.17 -2.48
CA HIS A 114 13.31 7.81 -2.49
C HIS A 114 13.60 6.96 -3.74
N TRP A 115 14.29 7.48 -4.74
CA TRP A 115 14.69 6.72 -5.92
C TRP A 115 16.15 6.31 -5.85
N ASN A 116 16.43 5.04 -6.13
CA ASN A 116 17.77 4.54 -6.34
C ASN A 116 18.10 4.59 -7.83
N ILE A 117 19.10 5.37 -8.24
CA ILE A 117 19.53 5.45 -9.65
C ILE A 117 20.52 4.31 -9.90
N ILE A 118 20.11 3.34 -10.72
CA ILE A 118 20.89 2.16 -11.09
C ILE A 118 21.83 2.47 -12.26
N ALA A 119 21.34 3.22 -13.24
CA ALA A 119 22.11 3.64 -14.40
C ALA A 119 21.76 5.08 -14.76
N ASN A 120 22.78 5.86 -15.14
CA ASN A 120 22.62 7.28 -15.42
C ASN A 120 23.35 7.66 -16.72
N GLY A 121 23.00 7.00 -17.82
CA GLY A 121 23.68 7.16 -19.11
C GLY A 121 23.51 8.55 -19.73
N GLY A 122 24.45 8.94 -20.59
CA GLY A 122 24.43 10.23 -21.29
C GLY A 122 24.59 11.40 -20.33
N ASP A 123 23.73 12.41 -20.44
CA ASP A 123 23.64 13.52 -19.47
C ASP A 123 22.78 13.16 -18.22
N GLY A 124 22.43 11.87 -18.08
CA GLY A 124 21.71 11.30 -16.95
C GLY A 124 20.20 11.63 -16.90
N PHE A 125 19.58 11.29 -15.78
CA PHE A 125 18.27 11.77 -15.42
C PHE A 125 18.30 13.26 -15.07
N ARG A 126 17.20 13.92 -15.38
CA ARG A 126 16.87 15.25 -14.86
C ARG A 126 15.41 15.27 -14.42
N VAL A 127 15.12 16.05 -13.38
CA VAL A 127 13.75 16.48 -13.12
C VAL A 127 13.49 17.78 -13.86
N GLU A 128 12.43 17.80 -14.64
CA GLU A 128 11.90 19.01 -15.25
C GLU A 128 10.71 19.50 -14.42
N GLU A 129 10.73 20.76 -13.97
CA GLU A 129 9.58 21.35 -13.25
C GLU A 129 8.31 21.39 -14.11
N ARG A 130 8.49 21.51 -15.43
CA ARG A 130 7.43 21.35 -16.43
C ARG A 130 7.99 20.58 -17.62
N PRO A 131 7.23 19.62 -18.20
CA PRO A 131 7.71 18.82 -19.31
C PRO A 131 8.13 19.70 -20.51
N CYS A 132 9.39 19.60 -20.93
CA CYS A 132 9.96 20.38 -22.02
C CYS A 132 9.81 19.67 -23.37
N GLY A 133 9.22 20.31 -24.39
CA GLY A 133 9.09 19.71 -25.73
C GLY A 133 8.05 18.59 -25.82
N SER A 134 7.25 18.39 -24.75
CA SER A 134 6.07 17.53 -24.73
C SER A 134 4.86 18.28 -24.19
N ASN A 135 3.68 17.65 -24.19
CA ASN A 135 2.51 18.23 -23.54
C ASN A 135 2.74 18.34 -22.02
N LEU A 136 2.10 19.32 -21.38
CA LEU A 136 2.07 19.43 -19.92
C LEU A 136 1.34 18.23 -19.29
N LEU A 137 1.59 17.98 -18.01
CA LEU A 137 0.83 16.98 -17.26
C LEU A 137 -0.67 17.32 -17.23
N PRO A 138 -1.55 16.38 -17.60
CA PRO A 138 -3.00 16.56 -17.48
C PRO A 138 -3.44 16.91 -16.05
N VAL A 139 -4.19 17.99 -15.86
CA VAL A 139 -4.58 18.49 -14.53
C VAL A 139 -5.56 17.55 -13.80
N ASN A 140 -6.33 16.74 -14.54
CA ASN A 140 -7.40 15.90 -14.00
C ASN A 140 -6.98 14.43 -13.76
N VAL A 141 -5.68 14.17 -13.69
CA VAL A 141 -5.15 12.81 -13.47
C VAL A 141 -4.70 12.70 -12.00
N PRO A 142 -5.37 11.87 -11.17
CA PRO A 142 -5.11 11.78 -9.74
C PRO A 142 -3.67 11.42 -9.38
N GLU A 143 -3.00 10.59 -10.19
CA GLU A 143 -1.62 10.13 -9.95
C GLU A 143 -0.59 11.26 -9.97
N PHE A 144 -0.88 12.37 -10.63
CA PHE A 144 -0.02 13.55 -10.59
C PHE A 144 -0.24 14.39 -9.33
N ASN A 145 -1.36 14.22 -8.62
CA ASN A 145 -1.66 14.92 -7.37
C ASN A 145 -1.41 16.46 -7.44
N GLY A 146 -1.75 17.08 -8.58
CA GLY A 146 -1.53 18.50 -8.82
C GLY A 146 -0.07 18.92 -9.09
N HIS A 147 0.88 17.99 -9.08
CA HIS A 147 2.26 18.24 -9.47
C HIS A 147 2.39 18.45 -10.98
N THR A 148 3.41 19.20 -11.36
CA THR A 148 3.69 19.54 -12.78
C THR A 148 5.02 19.02 -13.27
N SER A 149 5.83 18.46 -12.38
CA SER A 149 7.17 17.96 -12.69
C SER A 149 7.15 16.55 -13.28
N CYS A 150 8.21 16.21 -14.00
CA CYS A 150 8.46 14.84 -14.45
C CYS A 150 9.95 14.51 -14.47
N PHE A 151 10.27 13.22 -14.48
CA PHE A 151 11.61 12.74 -14.81
C PHE A 151 11.80 12.75 -16.32
N ALA A 152 13.00 13.10 -16.78
CA ALA A 152 13.42 13.04 -18.17
C ALA A 152 14.77 12.31 -18.28
N THR A 153 14.90 11.47 -19.30
CA THR A 153 16.10 10.67 -19.58
C THR A 153 16.92 11.25 -20.73
N SER A 154 18.17 10.80 -20.83
CA SER A 154 19.11 11.25 -21.86
C SER A 154 19.17 10.28 -23.05
N PHE A 155 20.25 10.33 -23.82
CA PHE A 155 20.50 9.55 -25.04
C PHE A 155 21.10 8.16 -24.79
N SER A 156 21.29 7.78 -23.54
CA SER A 156 21.71 6.45 -23.13
C SER A 156 20.85 5.99 -21.95
N ALA A 157 20.80 4.68 -21.73
CA ALA A 157 19.91 4.07 -20.74
C ALA A 157 20.05 4.74 -19.36
N CYS A 158 18.93 5.24 -18.87
CA CYS A 158 18.77 5.80 -17.54
C CYS A 158 17.79 4.90 -16.79
N ILE A 159 18.23 4.28 -15.69
CA ILE A 159 17.45 3.31 -14.92
C ILE A 159 17.37 3.78 -13.46
N LYS A 160 16.16 3.82 -12.90
CA LYS A 160 15.95 4.03 -11.47
C LYS A 160 14.88 3.09 -10.93
N GLU A 161 14.96 2.83 -9.64
CA GLU A 161 14.06 1.91 -8.94
C GLU A 161 13.62 2.44 -7.57
N GLN A 162 12.54 1.85 -7.06
CA GLN A 162 12.11 1.98 -5.68
C GLN A 162 11.71 0.62 -5.13
N VAL A 163 12.39 0.19 -4.06
CA VAL A 163 12.12 -1.07 -3.36
C VAL A 163 11.22 -0.79 -2.15
N ILE A 164 10.03 -1.36 -2.16
CA ILE A 164 9.03 -1.23 -1.10
C ILE A 164 9.12 -2.46 -0.19
N GLU A 165 9.57 -2.26 1.04
CA GLU A 165 9.63 -3.31 2.07
C GLU A 165 8.32 -3.45 2.84
N LEU A 166 7.82 -4.69 2.95
CA LEU A 166 6.60 -5.00 3.69
C LEU A 166 6.96 -5.62 5.04
N LYS A 167 6.65 -4.90 6.13
CA LYS A 167 7.17 -5.22 7.48
C LYS A 167 6.16 -5.93 8.40
N SER A 168 4.86 -5.79 8.13
CA SER A 168 3.84 -6.38 9.00
C SER A 168 3.72 -7.88 8.81
N LYS A 169 3.95 -8.65 9.87
CA LYS A 169 3.71 -10.10 9.89
C LYS A 169 2.27 -10.46 9.47
N LEU A 170 1.29 -9.66 9.90
CA LEU A 170 -0.11 -9.88 9.54
C LEU A 170 -0.34 -9.67 8.04
N PHE A 171 0.24 -8.60 7.48
CA PHE A 171 0.08 -8.32 6.05
C PHE A 171 0.84 -9.31 5.18
N LEU A 172 2.02 -9.77 5.62
CA LEU A 172 2.77 -10.84 4.95
C LEU A 172 1.99 -12.16 4.93
N TYR A 173 1.25 -12.47 5.99
CA TYR A 173 0.30 -13.59 5.99
C TYR A 173 -0.80 -13.39 4.95
N VAL A 174 -1.38 -12.18 4.88
CA VAL A 174 -2.41 -11.85 3.87
C VAL A 174 -1.88 -12.06 2.45
N LEU A 175 -0.66 -11.61 2.13
CA LEU A 175 -0.06 -11.84 0.82
C LEU A 175 0.12 -13.33 0.49
N ASN A 176 0.54 -14.13 1.46
CA ASN A 176 0.77 -15.55 1.25
C ASN A 176 -0.53 -16.34 1.01
N GLU A 177 -1.59 -16.02 1.75
CA GLU A 177 -2.84 -16.80 1.71
C GLU A 177 -3.84 -16.29 0.67
N TYR A 178 -3.94 -14.97 0.49
CA TYR A 178 -4.94 -14.36 -0.37
C TYR A 178 -4.39 -13.88 -1.71
N LYS A 179 -3.06 -13.71 -1.82
CA LYS A 179 -2.36 -13.27 -3.04
C LYS A 179 -3.09 -12.11 -3.77
N PRO A 180 -3.43 -11.00 -3.09
CA PRO A 180 -4.11 -9.89 -3.72
C PRO A 180 -3.32 -9.38 -4.92
N HIS A 181 -4.01 -8.96 -5.97
CA HIS A 181 -3.36 -8.45 -7.18
C HIS A 181 -2.47 -7.25 -6.85
N ILE A 182 -1.24 -7.27 -7.36
CA ILE A 182 -0.30 -6.16 -7.22
C ILE A 182 -0.18 -5.49 -8.58
N HIS A 183 -0.52 -4.21 -8.64
CA HIS A 183 -0.56 -3.43 -9.87
C HIS A 183 0.47 -2.32 -9.83
N ALA A 184 1.16 -2.12 -10.95
CA ALA A 184 2.01 -0.96 -11.17
C ALA A 184 1.60 -0.21 -12.43
N SER A 185 1.68 1.12 -12.40
CA SER A 185 1.46 1.97 -13.57
C SER A 185 2.28 3.24 -13.53
N GLU A 186 2.53 3.81 -14.70
CA GLU A 186 3.16 5.12 -14.83
C GLU A 186 2.66 5.82 -16.09
N TRP A 187 2.73 7.15 -16.10
CA TRP A 187 2.52 7.93 -17.30
C TRP A 187 3.85 8.19 -17.99
N VAL A 188 3.91 7.90 -19.29
CA VAL A 188 5.10 8.08 -20.11
C VAL A 188 4.81 8.98 -21.32
N THR A 189 5.78 9.79 -21.68
CA THR A 189 5.80 10.53 -22.94
C THR A 189 7.24 10.72 -23.43
N CYS A 190 7.41 11.45 -24.52
CA CYS A 190 8.70 12.00 -24.94
C CYS A 190 8.48 13.29 -25.71
N ARG A 191 9.56 13.89 -26.20
CA ARG A 191 9.45 15.08 -27.04
C ARG A 191 8.82 14.76 -28.39
N GLY A 192 8.21 15.75 -29.03
CA GLY A 192 7.68 15.58 -30.39
C GLY A 192 8.77 15.48 -31.47
N ASP A 193 9.92 16.10 -31.24
CA ASP A 193 11.05 16.15 -32.17
C ASP A 193 12.04 14.99 -32.03
N CYS A 194 11.81 14.06 -31.11
CA CYS A 194 12.72 12.94 -30.83
C CYS A 194 11.94 11.69 -30.41
N GLY A 195 12.26 10.55 -31.02
CA GLY A 195 11.72 9.27 -30.60
C GLY A 195 12.38 8.79 -29.30
N SER A 196 11.72 7.89 -28.58
CA SER A 196 12.26 7.33 -27.35
C SER A 196 11.80 5.90 -27.10
N THR A 197 12.55 5.19 -26.24
CA THR A 197 12.17 3.89 -25.71
C THR A 197 12.07 3.96 -24.20
N TYR A 198 11.02 3.34 -23.68
CA TYR A 198 10.74 3.21 -22.27
C TYR A 198 10.41 1.76 -21.94
N TRP A 199 10.79 1.28 -20.76
CA TRP A 199 10.19 0.08 -20.18
C TRP A 199 10.02 0.20 -18.68
N MET A 200 9.02 -0.50 -18.14
CA MET A 200 8.81 -0.64 -16.70
C MET A 200 8.74 -2.10 -16.32
N ARG A 201 9.14 -2.41 -15.08
CA ARG A 201 9.05 -3.74 -14.49
C ARG A 201 8.63 -3.68 -13.03
N LEU A 202 7.75 -4.59 -12.67
CA LEU A 202 7.32 -4.87 -11.31
C LEU A 202 7.86 -6.24 -10.93
N ILE A 203 8.60 -6.33 -9.82
CA ILE A 203 9.23 -7.56 -9.34
C ILE A 203 8.81 -7.80 -7.89
N LEU A 204 8.40 -9.03 -7.59
CA LEU A 204 8.16 -9.48 -6.22
C LEU A 204 9.37 -10.25 -5.74
N LEU A 205 9.92 -9.85 -4.60
CA LEU A 205 11.14 -10.42 -4.03
C LEU A 205 10.85 -11.09 -2.69
N ASN A 206 11.57 -12.17 -2.41
CA ASN A 206 11.56 -12.81 -1.11
C ASN A 206 12.54 -12.16 -0.12
N GLU A 207 12.76 -12.78 1.05
CA GLU A 207 13.65 -12.25 2.09
C GLU A 207 15.13 -12.22 1.68
N LYS A 208 15.53 -13.07 0.74
CA LYS A 208 16.89 -13.17 0.20
C LYS A 208 17.10 -12.33 -1.06
N ASP A 209 16.15 -11.47 -1.42
CA ASP A 209 16.13 -10.71 -2.67
C ASP A 209 16.09 -11.58 -3.94
N GLU A 210 15.58 -12.82 -3.82
CA GLU A 210 15.34 -13.69 -4.98
C GLU A 210 13.99 -13.33 -5.62
N ASN A 211 13.95 -13.34 -6.96
CA ASN A 211 12.76 -13.04 -7.76
C ASN A 211 11.73 -14.18 -7.63
N LEU A 212 10.52 -13.83 -7.18
CA LEU A 212 9.38 -14.75 -7.10
C LEU A 212 8.44 -14.63 -8.30
N ALA A 213 8.23 -13.42 -8.79
CA ALA A 213 7.38 -13.12 -9.94
C ALA A 213 7.73 -11.74 -10.49
N GLU A 214 7.62 -11.58 -11.80
CA GLU A 214 7.85 -10.30 -12.47
C GLU A 214 6.88 -10.09 -13.63
N ALA A 215 6.59 -8.82 -13.89
CA ALA A 215 5.86 -8.39 -15.08
C ALA A 215 6.51 -7.11 -15.60
N ASP A 216 6.66 -7.02 -16.92
CA ASP A 216 7.20 -5.83 -17.56
C ASP A 216 6.38 -5.40 -18.78
N LYS A 217 6.58 -4.14 -19.17
CA LYS A 217 5.94 -3.55 -20.33
C LYS A 217 6.83 -2.49 -20.95
N SER A 218 7.07 -2.64 -22.24
CA SER A 218 7.77 -1.66 -23.06
C SER A 218 6.80 -0.68 -23.71
N PHE A 219 7.27 0.54 -23.90
CA PHE A 219 6.59 1.59 -24.64
C PHE A 219 7.61 2.29 -25.52
N GLU A 220 7.24 2.57 -26.76
CA GLU A 220 8.07 3.34 -27.67
C GLU A 220 7.24 4.39 -28.38
N ARG A 221 7.91 5.47 -28.77
CA ARG A 221 7.32 6.50 -29.61
C ARG A 221 8.33 6.93 -30.66
N GLU A 222 7.84 7.06 -31.88
CA GLU A 222 8.65 7.51 -33.01
C GLU A 222 8.77 9.03 -33.05
N GLN A 223 9.81 9.50 -33.73
CA GLN A 223 10.03 10.92 -33.98
C GLN A 223 8.83 11.53 -34.74
N TRP A 224 8.55 12.80 -34.48
CA TRP A 224 7.43 13.56 -35.09
C TRP A 224 6.04 13.03 -34.73
N SER A 225 5.93 12.22 -33.68
CA SER A 225 4.67 11.82 -33.10
C SER A 225 4.13 12.88 -32.14
N GLU A 226 2.82 12.92 -31.96
CA GLU A 226 2.20 13.76 -30.93
C GLU A 226 2.75 13.42 -29.54
N PRO A 227 3.29 14.38 -28.75
CA PRO A 227 3.93 14.10 -27.47
C PRO A 227 2.92 14.03 -26.33
N ARG A 228 1.90 13.18 -26.48
CA ARG A 228 0.85 12.95 -25.48
C ARG A 228 1.34 12.03 -24.36
N TRP A 229 0.88 12.27 -23.14
CA TRP A 229 1.08 11.37 -22.01
C TRP A 229 0.23 10.11 -22.19
N THR A 230 0.85 8.95 -22.00
CA THR A 230 0.19 7.65 -22.14
C THR A 230 0.41 6.86 -20.86
N LYS A 231 -0.68 6.39 -20.25
CA LYS A 231 -0.61 5.51 -19.09
C LYS A 231 -0.28 4.09 -19.54
N ILE A 232 0.71 3.50 -18.91
CA ILE A 232 1.10 2.10 -19.07
C ILE A 232 1.00 1.40 -17.72
N SER A 233 0.74 0.10 -17.74
CA SER A 233 0.53 -0.68 -16.51
C SER A 233 0.88 -2.14 -16.71
N VAL A 234 1.21 -2.78 -15.59
CA VAL A 234 1.40 -4.22 -15.43
C VAL A 234 0.73 -4.67 -14.12
N SER A 235 0.38 -5.95 -14.05
CA SER A 235 -0.20 -6.55 -12.84
C SER A 235 0.40 -7.93 -12.62
N LEU A 236 0.52 -8.31 -11.35
CA LEU A 236 0.88 -9.65 -10.92
C LEU A 236 -0.27 -10.27 -10.13
N THR A 237 -0.67 -11.47 -10.57
CA THR A 237 -1.68 -12.32 -9.93
C THR A 237 -1.06 -13.68 -9.65
N ASP A 238 -1.66 -14.46 -8.75
CA ASP A 238 -1.32 -15.87 -8.50
C ASP A 238 0.15 -16.16 -8.13
N TYR A 239 0.89 -15.13 -7.72
CA TYR A 239 2.33 -15.21 -7.44
C TYR A 239 2.67 -16.19 -6.29
N PRO A 240 3.92 -16.69 -6.23
CA PRO A 240 4.35 -17.59 -5.16
C PRO A 240 4.26 -16.97 -3.76
N LYS A 241 4.13 -17.82 -2.74
CA LYS A 241 4.25 -17.39 -1.34
C LYS A 241 5.67 -16.89 -1.06
N GLY A 242 5.81 -16.05 -0.03
CA GLY A 242 7.11 -15.60 0.46
C GLY A 242 7.49 -14.18 0.05
N VAL A 243 6.59 -13.42 -0.56
CA VAL A 243 6.81 -12.00 -0.90
C VAL A 243 7.19 -11.21 0.36
N ARG A 244 8.23 -10.40 0.25
CA ARG A 244 8.73 -9.49 1.30
C ARG A 244 8.93 -8.07 0.79
N LYS A 245 9.35 -7.94 -0.47
CA LYS A 245 9.59 -6.65 -1.10
C LYS A 245 8.92 -6.59 -2.46
N ILE A 246 8.54 -5.39 -2.86
CA ILE A 246 8.04 -5.08 -4.20
C ILE A 246 9.05 -4.11 -4.81
N ASN A 247 9.72 -4.49 -5.89
CA ASN A 247 10.62 -3.61 -6.62
C ASN A 247 9.89 -3.07 -7.86
N PHE A 248 9.81 -1.74 -7.95
CA PHE A 248 9.38 -1.03 -9.15
C PHE A 248 10.58 -0.38 -9.81
N MET A 249 10.83 -0.74 -11.06
CA MET A 249 11.96 -0.25 -11.85
C MET A 249 11.47 0.23 -13.21
N HIS A 250 12.12 1.27 -13.73
CA HIS A 250 11.93 1.67 -15.12
C HIS A 250 13.22 2.14 -15.78
N GLU A 251 13.19 2.20 -17.11
CA GLU A 251 14.26 2.75 -17.94
C GLU A 251 13.68 3.66 -19.01
N GLY A 252 14.44 4.68 -19.38
CA GLY A 252 14.22 5.45 -20.59
C GLY A 252 15.51 5.82 -21.30
N LYS A 253 15.42 6.04 -22.62
CA LYS A 253 16.45 6.67 -23.45
C LYS A 253 15.86 7.20 -24.76
N ASP A 254 16.61 8.06 -25.43
CA ASP A 254 16.25 8.53 -26.79
C ASP A 254 16.54 7.48 -27.87
N LYS A 255 16.05 7.74 -29.10
CA LYS A 255 16.37 6.96 -30.30
C LYS A 255 17.36 7.66 -31.25
N GLN A 256 17.68 8.94 -31.03
CA GLN A 256 18.44 9.78 -31.96
C GLN A 256 19.89 10.03 -31.53
N PHE A 257 20.27 9.57 -30.33
CA PHE A 257 21.57 9.79 -29.74
C PHE A 257 21.92 11.29 -29.59
N TRP A 258 20.93 12.12 -29.24
CA TRP A 258 21.06 13.56 -29.15
C TRP A 258 21.40 14.00 -27.73
N LYS A 259 22.51 14.75 -27.61
CA LYS A 259 22.96 15.30 -26.34
C LYS A 259 21.84 16.12 -25.66
N GLY A 260 21.66 15.94 -24.36
CA GLY A 260 20.59 16.54 -23.57
C GLY A 260 19.55 15.53 -23.09
N TYR A 261 18.32 16.00 -22.89
CA TYR A 261 17.22 15.25 -22.26
C TYR A 261 16.12 14.96 -23.28
N TYR A 262 16.51 14.23 -24.33
CA TYR A 262 15.64 13.87 -25.45
C TYR A 262 14.99 12.50 -25.31
N GLY A 263 15.32 11.75 -24.25
CA GLY A 263 14.76 10.44 -23.98
C GLY A 263 13.32 10.48 -23.49
N SER A 264 12.86 9.32 -23.01
CA SER A 264 11.53 9.20 -22.42
C SER A 264 11.39 10.06 -21.16
N LYS A 265 10.16 10.51 -20.93
CA LYS A 265 9.74 11.27 -19.77
C LYS A 265 8.68 10.49 -19.02
N MET A 266 8.70 10.56 -17.70
CA MET A 266 7.82 9.76 -16.87
C MET A 266 7.43 10.46 -15.57
N ALA A 267 6.17 10.24 -15.15
CA ALA A 267 5.55 10.84 -13.97
C ALA A 267 4.34 10.00 -13.51
N GLY A 268 3.85 10.27 -12.31
CA GLY A 268 2.66 9.62 -11.76
C GLY A 268 2.84 8.12 -11.57
N ALA A 269 4.03 7.68 -11.16
CA ALA A 269 4.30 6.28 -10.85
C ALA A 269 3.45 5.80 -9.66
N VAL A 270 2.83 4.62 -9.84
CA VAL A 270 1.97 3.97 -8.85
C VAL A 270 2.36 2.51 -8.70
N VAL A 271 2.48 2.06 -7.46
CA VAL A 271 2.37 0.65 -7.07
C VAL A 271 1.25 0.56 -6.06
N ARG A 272 0.27 -0.31 -6.30
CA ARG A 272 -0.86 -0.54 -5.39
C ARG A 272 -1.16 -2.01 -5.25
N ILE A 273 -1.65 -2.39 -4.07
CA ILE A 273 -2.16 -3.74 -3.78
C ILE A 273 -3.68 -3.63 -3.73
N ASP A 274 -4.39 -4.42 -4.53
CA ASP A 274 -5.83 -4.28 -4.74
C ASP A 274 -6.61 -5.15 -3.74
N PHE A 275 -7.36 -4.53 -2.84
CA PHE A 275 -8.19 -5.26 -1.87
C PHE A 275 -9.35 -6.01 -2.53
N ASP A 276 -9.95 -5.44 -3.58
CA ASP A 276 -11.14 -6.00 -4.21
C ASP A 276 -10.82 -7.27 -5.01
N SER A 277 -9.54 -7.53 -5.28
CA SER A 277 -9.08 -8.79 -5.83
C SER A 277 -9.21 -9.98 -4.85
N ILE A 278 -9.25 -9.73 -3.53
CA ILE A 278 -9.26 -10.79 -2.51
C ILE A 278 -10.54 -11.61 -2.59
N GLN A 279 -10.39 -12.94 -2.65
CA GLN A 279 -11.51 -13.88 -2.54
C GLN A 279 -11.57 -14.52 -1.13
N PRO A 280 -12.77 -14.82 -0.63
CA PRO A 280 -12.92 -15.66 0.56
C PRO A 280 -12.23 -17.01 0.34
N ILE A 281 -11.58 -17.54 1.38
CA ILE A 281 -11.03 -18.88 1.34
C ILE A 281 -12.17 -19.84 1.74
N ASP A 282 -12.58 -20.70 0.81
CA ASP A 282 -13.55 -21.74 1.10
C ASP A 282 -12.96 -22.71 2.14
N LYS A 283 -13.68 -22.91 3.24
CA LYS A 283 -13.26 -23.79 4.34
C LYS A 283 -13.48 -25.28 4.05
N THR A 284 -13.87 -25.65 2.82
CA THR A 284 -14.24 -27.02 2.46
C THR A 284 -13.06 -27.94 2.15
N ASP A 285 -11.84 -27.42 2.02
CA ASP A 285 -10.64 -28.22 1.74
C ASP A 285 -9.60 -28.14 2.90
N LYS A 286 -10.02 -28.53 4.10
CA LYS A 286 -9.11 -28.91 5.20
C LYS A 286 -9.57 -30.18 5.89
#